data_AF-A0A959DVX4-F1
#
_entry.id   AF-A0A959DVX4-F1
#
_cell.length_a   1.000
_cell.length_b   1.000
_cell.length_c   1.000
_cell.angle_alpha   90.00
_cell.angle_beta   90.00
_cell.angle_gamma   90.00
#
_symmetry.space_group_name_H-M   'P 1'
#
loop_
_entity.id
_entity.type
_entity.pdbx_description
1 polymer ?
#
loop_
_entity_poly.entity_id
_entity_poly.type
_entity_poly.pdbx_seq_one_letter_code
_entity_poly.pdbx_strand_id
1 'polypeptide(L)'
;MESFDEYLRQGEPNKAEKAKVWKTAIGLQQVDGLKPSEYLIETAKQNIDGDITIDEVKKRIDSSSIAEINRQLYNKYQLSTDEVSFIESMIKPMG
;
A
#
# COMPACT_ATOMS: atom_id res chain seq x y z
N MET A 1 -10.31 13.24 -1.31
CA MET A 1 -10.20 11.88 -1.85
C MET A 1 -9.74 12.04 -3.28
N GLU A 2 -8.46 11.80 -3.54
CA GLU A 2 -7.95 11.83 -4.90
C GLU A 2 -8.69 10.76 -5.69
N SER A 3 -9.35 11.17 -6.78
CA SER A 3 -10.24 10.29 -7.52
C SER A 3 -9.52 9.74 -8.74
N PHE A 4 -9.47 8.41 -8.87
CA PHE A 4 -9.05 7.72 -10.09
C PHE A 4 -9.93 8.05 -11.31
N ASP A 5 -10.99 8.87 -11.14
CA ASP A 5 -11.86 9.38 -12.21
C ASP A 5 -11.10 10.16 -13.29
N GLU A 6 -9.90 10.67 -13.03
CA GLU A 6 -9.05 11.25 -14.09
C GLU A 6 -8.65 10.20 -15.13
N TYR A 7 -8.23 9.01 -14.69
CA TYR A 7 -7.83 7.90 -15.56
C TYR A 7 -9.02 7.32 -16.35
N LEU A 8 -10.22 7.38 -15.77
CA LEU A 8 -11.45 6.99 -16.46
C LEU A 8 -11.83 7.98 -17.57
N ARG A 9 -11.47 9.27 -17.43
CA ARG A 9 -11.79 10.33 -18.40
C ARG A 9 -10.77 10.48 -19.51
N GLN A 10 -9.50 10.10 -19.28
CA GLN A 10 -8.43 10.19 -20.28
C GLN A 10 -8.61 9.25 -21.48
N GLY A 11 -9.40 8.19 -21.34
CA GLY A 11 -9.77 7.31 -22.46
C GLY A 11 -8.71 6.29 -22.88
N GLU A 12 -7.56 6.20 -22.20
CA GLU A 12 -6.60 5.11 -22.42
C GLU A 12 -7.15 3.79 -21.86
N PRO A 13 -7.45 2.78 -22.71
CA PRO A 13 -8.19 1.60 -22.27
C PRO A 13 -7.50 0.84 -21.13
N ASN A 14 -6.17 0.66 -21.22
CA ASN A 14 -5.39 -0.04 -20.21
C ASN A 14 -5.38 0.68 -18.85
N LYS A 15 -5.28 2.01 -18.85
CA LYS A 15 -5.31 2.81 -17.61
C LYS A 15 -6.70 2.82 -16.99
N ALA A 16 -7.73 2.96 -17.82
CA ALA A 16 -9.12 2.96 -17.39
C ALA A 16 -9.52 1.61 -16.75
N GLU A 17 -9.05 0.48 -17.30
CA GLU A 17 -9.29 -0.84 -16.72
C GLU A 17 -8.65 -0.98 -15.34
N LYS A 18 -7.36 -0.64 -15.21
CA LYS A 18 -6.67 -0.67 -13.90
C LYS A 18 -7.31 0.26 -12.88
N ALA A 19 -7.72 1.47 -13.30
CA ALA A 19 -8.40 2.43 -12.44
C ALA A 19 -9.74 1.90 -11.91
N LYS A 20 -10.52 1.19 -12.74
CA LYS A 20 -11.75 0.51 -12.28
C LYS A 20 -11.46 -0.57 -11.24
N VAL A 21 -10.41 -1.36 -11.44
CA VAL A 21 -10.00 -2.42 -10.49
C VAL A 21 -9.62 -1.80 -9.14
N TRP A 22 -8.74 -0.80 -9.13
CA TRP A 22 -8.32 -0.12 -7.90
C TRP A 22 -9.47 0.57 -7.16
N LYS A 23 -10.35 1.28 -7.90
CA LYS A 23 -11.54 1.92 -7.33
C LYS A 23 -12.49 0.90 -6.70
N THR A 24 -12.66 -0.26 -7.32
CA THR A 24 -13.50 -1.35 -6.79
C THR A 24 -12.89 -1.94 -5.51
N ALA A 25 -11.60 -2.27 -5.51
CA ALA A 25 -10.91 -2.83 -4.35
C ALA A 25 -10.93 -1.89 -3.14
N ILE A 26 -10.68 -0.59 -3.36
CA ILE A 26 -10.74 0.43 -2.31
C ILE A 26 -12.18 0.63 -1.83
N GLY A 27 -13.17 0.63 -2.73
CA GLY A 27 -14.58 0.70 -2.37
C GLY A 27 -15.01 -0.46 -1.47
N LEU A 28 -14.55 -1.68 -1.73
CA LEU A 28 -14.79 -2.84 -0.88
C LEU A 28 -14.18 -2.65 0.53
N GLN A 29 -12.94 -2.18 0.62
CA GLN A 29 -12.32 -1.88 1.92
C GLN A 29 -13.10 -0.81 2.72
N GLN A 30 -13.66 0.19 2.04
CA GLN A 30 -14.46 1.23 2.69
C GLN A 30 -15.80 0.70 3.23
N VAL A 31 -16.41 -0.27 2.56
CA VAL A 31 -17.59 -0.99 3.08
C VAL A 31 -17.26 -1.69 4.40
N ASP A 32 -16.04 -2.23 4.52
CA ASP A 32 -15.51 -2.82 5.76
C ASP A 32 -15.07 -1.77 6.81
N GLY A 33 -15.27 -0.48 6.54
CA GLY A 33 -14.89 0.62 7.42
C GLY A 33 -13.40 0.97 7.40
N LEU A 34 -12.62 0.36 6.51
CA LEU A 34 -11.19 0.60 6.36
C LEU A 34 -10.96 1.81 5.43
N LYS A 35 -10.05 2.70 5.83
CA LYS A 35 -9.56 3.77 4.96
C LYS A 35 -8.25 3.33 4.31
N PRO A 36 -8.10 3.41 2.98
CA PRO A 36 -6.82 3.17 2.34
C PRO A 36 -5.79 4.21 2.80
N SER A 37 -4.55 3.78 3.00
CA SER A 37 -3.44 4.69 3.31
C SER A 37 -3.05 5.51 2.08
N GLU A 38 -2.45 6.68 2.29
CA GLU A 38 -1.90 7.50 1.18
C GLU A 38 -0.88 6.70 0.35
N TYR A 39 -0.07 5.87 1.00
CA TYR A 39 0.87 4.97 0.33
C TYR A 39 0.19 3.99 -0.65
N LEU A 40 -0.97 3.45 -0.27
CA LEU A 40 -1.74 2.56 -1.14
C LEU A 40 -2.32 3.32 -2.34
N ILE A 41 -2.76 4.57 -2.14
CA ILE A 41 -3.26 5.43 -3.21
C ILE A 41 -2.14 5.77 -4.21
N GLU A 42 -0.96 6.15 -3.73
CA GLU A 42 0.20 6.43 -4.60
C GLU A 42 0.66 5.18 -5.36
N THR A 43 0.70 4.02 -4.69
CA THR A 43 1.05 2.75 -5.33
C THR A 43 0.05 2.38 -6.43
N ALA A 44 -1.25 2.62 -6.21
CA ALA A 44 -2.28 2.41 -7.22
C ALA A 44 -2.08 3.32 -8.44
N LYS A 45 -1.76 4.61 -8.24
CA LYS A 45 -1.47 5.55 -9.32
C LYS A 45 -0.29 5.11 -10.18
N GLN A 46 0.84 4.78 -9.55
CA GLN A 46 2.04 4.27 -10.25
C GLN A 46 1.73 3.00 -11.07
N ASN A 47 0.86 2.13 -10.56
CA ASN A 47 0.45 0.94 -11.31
C ASN A 47 -0.46 1.26 -12.50
N ILE A 48 -1.40 2.19 -12.33
CA ILE A 48 -2.28 2.67 -13.41
C ILE A 48 -1.46 3.33 -14.51
N ASP A 49 -0.49 4.18 -14.14
CA ASP A 49 0.40 4.87 -15.08
C ASP A 49 1.40 3.94 -15.77
N GLY A 50 1.63 2.75 -15.21
CA GLY A 50 2.51 1.74 -15.79
C GLY A 50 3.95 1.83 -15.31
N ASP A 51 4.23 2.69 -14.33
CA ASP A 51 5.55 2.85 -13.70
C ASP A 51 5.95 1.59 -12.92
N ILE A 52 4.95 0.86 -12.40
CA ILE A 52 5.16 -0.40 -11.69
C ILE A 52 4.16 -1.49 -12.13
N THR A 53 4.65 -2.72 -12.15
CA THR A 53 3.88 -3.93 -12.42
C THR A 53 3.02 -4.32 -11.21
N ILE A 54 2.01 -5.16 -11.43
CA ILE A 54 1.18 -5.70 -10.34
C ILE A 54 2.00 -6.57 -9.37
N ASP A 55 3.08 -7.21 -9.83
CA ASP A 55 3.95 -8.01 -8.96
C ASP A 55 4.82 -7.12 -8.06
N GLU A 56 5.26 -5.95 -8.56
CA GLU A 56 5.93 -4.94 -7.72
C GLU A 56 4.97 -4.32 -6.71
N VAL A 57 3.71 -4.08 -7.08
CA VAL A 57 2.65 -3.68 -6.14
C VAL A 57 2.50 -4.71 -5.02
N LYS A 58 2.39 -6.00 -5.34
CA LYS A 58 2.27 -7.07 -4.33
C LYS A 58 3.46 -7.08 -3.37
N LYS A 59 4.69 -7.05 -3.90
CA LYS A 59 5.90 -7.00 -3.06
C LYS A 59 5.90 -5.80 -2.12
N ARG A 60 5.48 -4.62 -2.61
CA ARG A 60 5.37 -3.40 -1.79
C ARG A 60 4.32 -3.56 -0.69
N ILE A 61 3.10 -3.99 -1.03
CA ILE A 61 2.02 -4.18 -0.05
C ILE A 61 2.37 -5.25 0.99
N ASP A 62 3.01 -6.35 0.58
CA ASP A 62 3.45 -7.41 1.50
C ASP A 62 4.54 -6.89 2.45
N SER A 63 5.51 -6.13 1.95
CA SER A 63 6.53 -5.49 2.79
C SER A 63 5.95 -4.43 3.73
N SER A 64 4.99 -3.64 3.25
CA SER A 64 4.31 -2.61 4.03
C SER A 64 3.38 -3.20 5.07
N SER A 65 2.72 -4.34 4.81
CA SER A 65 1.88 -5.02 5.80
C SER A 65 2.71 -5.56 6.95
N ILE A 66 3.89 -6.13 6.67
CA ILE A 66 4.84 -6.54 7.72
C ILE A 66 5.36 -5.32 8.50
N ALA A 67 5.73 -4.25 7.81
CA ALA A 67 6.20 -3.02 8.46
C ALA A 67 5.10 -2.36 9.31
N GLU A 68 3.86 -2.34 8.84
CA GLU A 68 2.69 -1.80 9.54
C GLU A 68 2.32 -2.67 10.75
N ILE A 69 2.32 -4.01 10.60
CA ILE A 69 2.13 -4.95 11.71
C ILE A 69 3.22 -4.78 12.75
N ASN A 70 4.48 -4.71 12.34
CA ASN A 70 5.62 -4.47 13.22
C ASN A 70 5.46 -3.13 13.95
N ARG A 71 5.14 -2.05 13.23
CA ARG A 71 4.88 -0.72 13.80
C ARG A 71 3.70 -0.72 14.78
N GLN A 72 2.62 -1.46 14.49
CA GLN A 72 1.48 -1.60 15.39
C GLN A 72 1.84 -2.40 16.65
N LEU A 73 2.62 -3.48 16.53
CA LEU A 73 3.14 -4.23 17.68
C LEU A 73 4.05 -3.33 18.52
N TYR A 74 4.99 -2.62 17.89
CA TYR A 74 5.93 -1.73 18.59
C TYR A 74 5.22 -0.60 19.32
N ASN A 75 4.20 0.03 18.72
CA ASN A 75 3.36 1.02 19.39
C ASN A 75 2.53 0.41 20.52
N LYS A 76 1.97 -0.79 20.32
CA LYS A 76 1.17 -1.49 21.35
C LYS A 76 1.99 -1.83 22.59
N TYR A 77 3.27 -2.17 22.42
CA TYR A 77 4.19 -2.48 23.53
C TYR A 77 4.97 -1.27 24.04
N GLN A 78 4.71 -0.07 23.51
CA GLN A 78 5.38 1.19 23.91
C GLN A 78 6.91 1.10 23.84
N LEU A 79 7.43 0.41 22.83
CA LEU A 79 8.87 0.24 22.66
C LEU A 79 9.50 1.56 22.22
N SER A 80 10.66 1.88 22.80
CA SER A 80 11.47 3.02 22.37
C SER A 80 12.10 2.76 21.00
N THR A 81 12.50 3.84 20.31
CA THR A 81 13.20 3.77 19.01
C THR A 81 14.44 2.88 19.06
N ASP A 82 15.16 2.88 20.19
CA ASP A 82 16.36 2.07 20.39
C ASP A 82 16.02 0.58 20.53
N GLU A 83 14.95 0.25 21.25
CA GLU A 83 14.45 -1.13 21.39
C GLU A 83 13.90 -1.68 20.06
N VAL A 84 13.21 -0.84 19.28
CA VAL A 84 12.76 -1.18 17.93
C VAL A 84 13.94 -1.46 17.01
N SER A 85 14.95 -0.58 17.02
CA SER A 85 16.16 -0.75 16.20
C SER A 85 16.93 -2.02 16.58
N PHE A 86 16.99 -2.34 17.87
CA PHE A 86 17.57 -3.58 18.37
C PHE A 86 16.81 -4.82 17.86
N ILE A 87 15.48 -4.85 18.00
CA ILE A 87 14.66 -5.98 17.54
C ILE A 87 14.71 -6.13 16.01
N GLU A 88 14.68 -5.03 15.25
CA GLU A 88 14.81 -5.08 13.79
C GLU A 88 16.17 -5.62 13.34
N SER A 89 17.24 -5.33 14.08
CA SER A 89 18.58 -5.88 13.82
C SER A 89 18.67 -7.39 14.05
N MET A 90 17.78 -7.96 14.87
CA MET A 90 17.69 -9.39 15.15
C MET A 90 16.84 -10.15 14.13
N ILE A 91 15.91 -9.46 13.44
CA ILE A 91 14.96 -10.07 12.50
C ILE A 91 15.41 -9.92 11.04
N LYS A 92 16.15 -8.85 10.70
CA LYS A 92 16.74 -8.73 9.37
C LYS A 92 17.78 -9.84 9.16
N PRO A 93 17.71 -10.63 8.07
CA PRO A 93 18.76 -11.60 7.77
C PRO A 93 20.08 -10.85 7.58
N MET A 94 21.12 -11.22 8.34
CA MET A 94 22.48 -10.79 8.05
C MET A 94 22.93 -11.43 6.74
N GLY A 95 22.77 -10.69 5.63
CA GLY A 95 23.38 -11.01 4.33
C GLY A 95 22.64 -12.08 3.53
#